data_AF-A0A0S8HPF6-F1
#
_entry.id   AF-A0A0S8HPF6-F1
#
_cell.length_a   1.000
_cell.length_b   1.000
_cell.length_c   1.000
_cell.angle_alpha   90.00
_cell.angle_beta   90.00
_cell.angle_gamma   90.00
#
_symmetry.space_group_name_H-M   'P 1'
#
loop_
_entity.id
_entity.type
_entity.pdbx_description
1 polymer ?
#
loop_
_entity_poly.entity_id
_entity_poly.type
_entity_poly.pdbx_seq_one_letter_code
_entity_poly.pdbx_strand_id
1 'polypeptide(L)'
;MPGREQLSRIMCFLAAGLCVVAAGALPASATDPSAAAPPGPPATASQPAGPLLLFGPTRPPTPQQTETVLAFTRQHLPEQYEQLRRLLSEDPDRAAPMVHRLYQLYVNVRRFPAEIREAAIGRYQANLAISWARRELRRSEDPAERKRLTERLAKLITQQFDHEQTVKEYEVKRYAQRVVELSAEVEQLRTNRSQVIAERMQRLLAPPPTTSSRPAAHPPSFAGRPLTPEQTAEVTAFTRQYMPELHRQLQKLQKDNPARATLLLRRVRPLVVRARRYPSEVREAAIDRHKMNISIFAAVGEIRRTEDPAKKEKLIRGLRELVAKQFDYDQPVKEFETKLLKQQLAETKAEVERRRRDRQQIIAERLARFSAPRPEAS
;
A
#
# COMPACT_ATOMS: atom_id res chain seq x y z
N MET A 1 -13.68 5.80 -58.67
CA MET A 1 -12.34 6.30 -59.06
C MET A 1 -12.45 7.81 -59.22
N PRO A 2 -11.61 8.68 -58.63
CA PRO A 2 -10.83 8.68 -57.37
C PRO A 2 -11.60 9.48 -56.27
N GLY A 3 -11.15 9.77 -55.04
CA GLY A 3 -9.83 9.62 -54.43
C GLY A 3 -9.93 9.48 -52.91
N ARG A 4 -9.06 8.60 -52.40
CA ARG A 4 -8.74 8.38 -50.98
C ARG A 4 -7.28 8.76 -50.81
N GLU A 5 -7.00 9.98 -50.40
CA GLU A 5 -5.71 10.36 -49.84
C GLU A 5 -5.93 11.55 -48.90
N GLN A 6 -5.93 11.29 -47.60
CA GLN A 6 -5.46 12.20 -46.56
C GLN A 6 -5.67 11.53 -45.20
N LEU A 7 -4.63 10.87 -44.68
CA LEU A 7 -4.38 10.63 -43.25
C LEU A 7 -3.02 9.97 -43.10
N SER A 8 -1.96 10.73 -43.41
CA SER A 8 -0.60 10.44 -42.95
C SER A 8 0.21 11.71 -43.05
N ARG A 9 0.48 12.35 -41.91
CA ARG A 9 1.55 13.32 -41.62
C ARG A 9 1.18 14.07 -40.34
N ILE A 10 1.88 13.77 -39.25
CA ILE A 10 2.49 14.73 -38.30
C ILE A 10 3.33 13.87 -37.33
N MET A 11 4.58 13.67 -37.73
CA MET A 11 5.72 13.27 -36.90
C MET A 11 6.90 14.05 -37.48
N CYS A 12 7.65 14.71 -36.60
CA CYS A 12 8.97 15.32 -36.79
C CYS A 12 9.10 16.64 -37.57
N PHE A 13 9.24 17.74 -36.84
CA PHE A 13 10.20 18.85 -37.03
C PHE A 13 10.42 19.49 -35.64
N LEU A 14 11.52 20.12 -35.23
CA LEU A 14 12.96 20.05 -35.46
C LEU A 14 13.54 21.05 -34.43
N ALA A 15 14.72 20.79 -33.88
CA ALA A 15 15.44 21.69 -33.00
C ALA A 15 15.95 22.96 -33.72
N ALA A 16 16.09 24.08 -33.01
CA ALA A 16 17.25 24.98 -32.99
C ALA A 16 16.95 26.27 -32.20
N GLY A 17 17.88 26.71 -31.34
CA GLY A 17 17.80 28.05 -30.73
C GLY A 17 18.77 28.36 -29.59
N LEU A 18 20.00 28.71 -29.97
CA LEU A 18 20.98 29.59 -29.30
C LEU A 18 21.86 29.12 -28.12
N CYS A 19 23.15 29.00 -28.47
CA CYS A 19 24.32 29.19 -27.62
C CYS A 19 24.54 30.67 -27.26
N VAL A 20 24.96 30.95 -26.02
CA VAL A 20 25.88 32.05 -25.70
C VAL A 20 26.97 31.51 -24.77
N VAL A 21 28.20 31.77 -25.18
CA VAL A 21 29.47 31.41 -24.54
C VAL A 21 29.81 32.46 -23.48
N ALA A 22 30.25 32.02 -22.29
CA ALA A 22 31.09 32.83 -21.42
C ALA A 22 32.18 31.93 -20.83
N ALA A 23 33.39 32.08 -21.37
CA ALA A 23 34.61 31.46 -20.89
C ALA A 23 35.12 32.23 -19.67
N GLY A 24 35.28 31.53 -18.55
CA GLY A 24 35.99 32.02 -17.37
C GLY A 24 37.05 30.99 -16.98
N ALA A 25 38.29 31.27 -17.35
CA ALA A 25 39.46 30.50 -16.96
C ALA A 25 39.76 30.72 -15.47
N LEU A 26 39.95 29.64 -14.72
CA LEU A 26 40.55 29.65 -13.39
C LEU A 26 41.76 28.68 -13.37
N PRO A 27 42.83 29.05 -12.66
CA PRO A 27 44.11 28.35 -12.74
C PRO A 27 44.09 27.01 -11.99
N ALA A 28 44.70 26.02 -12.65
CA ALA A 28 45.00 24.71 -12.11
C ALA A 28 45.96 24.83 -10.92
N SER A 29 45.49 24.43 -9.74
CA SER A 29 46.34 24.11 -8.60
C SER A 29 46.63 22.61 -8.66
N ALA A 30 47.89 22.27 -8.93
CA ALA A 30 48.39 20.90 -8.86
C ALA A 30 48.45 20.47 -7.38
N THR A 31 47.55 19.57 -7.00
CA THR A 31 47.64 18.81 -5.74
C THR A 31 47.96 17.36 -6.06
N ASP A 32 48.95 16.85 -5.32
CA ASP A 32 49.54 15.52 -5.39
C ASP A 32 48.54 14.35 -5.53
N PRO A 33 48.90 13.28 -6.26
CA PRO A 33 48.13 12.04 -6.28
C PRO A 33 48.39 11.25 -4.98
N SER A 34 47.70 11.63 -3.91
CA SER A 34 47.57 10.77 -2.72
C SER A 34 46.78 9.52 -3.11
N ALA A 35 47.42 8.36 -2.97
CA ALA A 35 46.86 7.04 -3.23
C ALA A 35 45.48 6.87 -2.56
N ALA A 36 44.42 7.05 -3.33
CA ALA A 36 43.06 6.81 -2.89
C ALA A 36 42.85 5.30 -2.81
N ALA A 37 42.63 4.81 -1.59
CA ALA A 37 42.16 3.46 -1.34
C ALA A 37 40.91 3.18 -2.19
N PRO A 38 40.75 1.96 -2.73
CA PRO A 38 39.57 1.60 -3.51
C PRO A 38 38.30 1.88 -2.69
N PRO A 39 37.24 2.44 -3.31
CA PRO A 39 35.99 2.71 -2.61
C PRO A 39 35.49 1.39 -2.00
N GLY A 40 35.40 1.36 -0.68
CA GLY A 40 34.84 0.21 0.04
C GLY A 40 33.43 -0.10 -0.49
N PRO A 41 32.98 -1.37 -0.42
CA PRO A 41 31.66 -1.75 -0.89
C PRO A 41 30.62 -0.82 -0.25
N PRO A 42 29.63 -0.32 -1.02
CA PRO A 42 28.63 0.61 -0.51
C PRO A 42 28.02 -0.01 0.74
N ALA A 43 28.16 0.68 1.88
CA ALA A 43 27.60 0.27 3.15
C ALA A 43 26.15 -0.15 2.87
N THR A 44 25.88 -1.45 3.00
CA THR A 44 24.58 -2.03 2.70
C THR A 44 23.61 -1.29 3.60
N ALA A 45 22.83 -0.38 2.99
CA ALA A 45 21.87 0.44 3.71
C ALA A 45 21.07 -0.52 4.57
N SER A 46 21.33 -0.49 5.87
CA SER A 46 20.73 -1.40 6.83
C SER A 46 19.25 -1.14 6.69
N GLN A 47 18.55 -2.06 6.02
CA GLN A 47 17.10 -1.97 5.88
C GLN A 47 16.60 -1.72 7.29
N PRO A 48 15.91 -0.59 7.55
CA PRO A 48 15.42 -0.30 8.88
C PRO A 48 14.69 -1.55 9.31
N ALA A 49 15.13 -2.17 10.40
CA ALA A 49 14.51 -3.37 10.92
C ALA A 49 13.04 -3.03 11.07
N GLY A 50 12.24 -3.48 10.10
CA GLY A 50 10.83 -3.14 10.04
C GLY A 50 10.27 -3.53 11.40
N PRO A 51 9.39 -2.70 12.00
CA PRO A 51 8.97 -2.86 13.38
C PRO A 51 8.70 -4.33 13.61
N LEU A 52 9.55 -4.98 14.43
CA LEU A 52 9.39 -6.37 14.79
C LEU A 52 7.96 -6.40 15.33
N LEU A 53 7.07 -6.99 14.54
CA LEU A 53 5.66 -7.12 14.88
C LEU A 53 5.67 -8.07 16.07
N LEU A 54 5.91 -7.52 17.27
CA LEU A 54 5.71 -8.14 18.54
C LEU A 54 4.32 -8.74 18.43
N PHE A 55 4.29 -10.07 18.40
CA PHE A 55 3.11 -10.88 18.25
C PHE A 55 2.19 -10.54 19.43
N GLY A 56 1.41 -9.48 19.29
CA GLY A 56 0.29 -9.22 20.20
C GLY A 56 -0.60 -10.46 20.20
N PRO A 57 -1.32 -10.74 21.30
CA PRO A 57 -2.06 -11.99 21.47
C PRO A 57 -2.89 -12.27 20.22
N THR A 58 -2.42 -13.24 19.43
CA THR A 58 -3.09 -13.60 18.18
C THR A 58 -4.37 -14.30 18.61
N ARG A 59 -5.52 -13.72 18.27
CA ARG A 59 -6.81 -14.39 18.44
C ARG A 59 -6.68 -15.81 17.88
N PRO A 60 -7.07 -16.85 18.63
CA PRO A 60 -6.95 -18.22 18.16
C PRO A 60 -7.66 -18.37 16.81
N PRO A 61 -7.09 -19.16 15.88
CA PRO A 61 -7.69 -19.37 14.57
C PRO A 61 -9.08 -19.99 14.73
N THR A 62 -10.04 -19.57 13.92
CA THR A 62 -11.37 -20.20 13.93
C THR A 62 -11.30 -21.61 13.34
N PRO A 63 -12.27 -22.49 13.63
CA PRO A 63 -12.32 -23.82 13.01
C PRO A 63 -12.29 -23.76 11.47
N GLN A 64 -13.07 -22.85 10.88
CA GLN A 64 -13.07 -22.61 9.43
C GLN A 64 -11.71 -22.15 8.88
N GLN A 65 -10.98 -21.30 9.63
CA GLN A 65 -9.62 -20.91 9.25
C GLN A 65 -8.67 -22.10 9.28
N THR A 66 -8.80 -22.95 10.29
CA THR A 66 -7.99 -24.17 10.44
C THR A 66 -8.23 -25.14 9.29
N GLU A 67 -9.49 -25.42 8.95
CA GLU A 67 -9.87 -26.26 7.79
C GLU A 67 -9.33 -25.68 6.47
N THR A 68 -9.47 -24.37 6.28
CA THR A 68 -8.94 -23.67 5.08
C THR A 68 -7.43 -23.84 4.97
N VAL A 69 -6.70 -23.71 6.08
CA VAL A 69 -5.24 -23.90 6.13
C VAL A 69 -4.87 -25.35 5.86
N LEU A 70 -5.60 -26.33 6.42
CA LEU A 70 -5.35 -27.74 6.18
C LEU A 70 -5.53 -28.10 4.71
N ALA A 71 -6.60 -27.63 4.06
CA ALA A 71 -6.81 -27.83 2.63
C ALA A 71 -5.69 -27.20 1.78
N PHE A 72 -5.34 -25.93 2.08
CA PHE A 72 -4.27 -25.22 1.38
C PHE A 72 -2.91 -25.90 1.53
N THR A 73 -2.56 -26.31 2.77
CA THR A 73 -1.28 -26.97 3.04
C THR A 73 -1.22 -28.37 2.46
N ARG A 74 -2.32 -29.14 2.49
CA ARG A 74 -2.37 -30.46 1.85
C ARG A 74 -2.03 -30.40 0.38
N GLN A 75 -2.54 -29.38 -0.32
CA GLN A 75 -2.34 -29.20 -1.75
C GLN A 75 -0.94 -28.68 -2.08
N HIS A 76 -0.43 -27.70 -1.33
CA HIS A 76 0.74 -26.92 -1.75
C HIS A 76 1.97 -27.08 -0.85
N LEU A 77 1.80 -27.61 0.36
CA LEU A 77 2.82 -27.66 1.41
C LEU A 77 2.70 -28.99 2.19
N PRO A 78 2.85 -30.16 1.54
CA PRO A 78 2.48 -31.46 2.10
C PRO A 78 3.25 -31.79 3.39
N GLU A 79 4.52 -31.41 3.48
CA GLU A 79 5.31 -31.61 4.70
C GLU A 79 4.78 -30.77 5.87
N GLN A 80 4.37 -29.52 5.60
CA GLN A 80 3.77 -28.66 6.62
C GLN A 80 2.36 -29.13 6.98
N TYR A 81 1.63 -29.74 6.06
CA TYR A 81 0.34 -30.37 6.33
C TYR A 81 0.49 -31.52 7.33
N GLU A 82 1.41 -32.46 7.09
CA GLU A 82 1.63 -33.58 8.02
C GLU A 82 2.11 -33.08 9.39
N GLN A 83 3.03 -32.12 9.41
CA GLN A 83 3.48 -31.49 10.65
C GLN A 83 2.33 -30.81 11.39
N LEU A 84 1.49 -30.06 10.68
CA LEU A 84 0.37 -29.34 11.28
C LEU A 84 -0.70 -30.32 11.79
N ARG A 85 -0.99 -31.38 11.03
CA ARG A 85 -1.95 -32.43 11.44
C ARG A 85 -1.49 -33.10 12.73
N ARG A 86 -0.21 -33.46 12.83
CA ARG A 86 0.38 -34.03 14.05
C ARG A 86 0.29 -33.05 15.23
N LEU A 87 0.66 -31.79 15.02
CA LEU A 87 0.58 -30.77 16.07
C LEU A 87 -0.86 -30.56 16.55
N LEU A 88 -1.84 -30.53 15.63
CA LEU A 88 -3.25 -30.40 16.00
C LEU A 88 -3.76 -31.57 16.84
N SER A 89 -3.23 -32.78 16.66
CA SER A 89 -3.60 -33.94 17.49
C SER A 89 -2.86 -34.00 18.82
N GLU A 90 -1.59 -33.57 18.86
CA GLU A 90 -0.73 -33.70 20.03
C GLU A 90 -0.82 -32.48 20.97
N ASP A 91 -0.82 -31.26 20.41
CA ASP A 91 -0.79 -30.00 21.16
C ASP A 91 -1.42 -28.86 20.32
N PRO A 92 -2.75 -28.67 20.43
CA PRO A 92 -3.49 -27.65 19.70
C PRO A 92 -2.99 -26.22 19.96
N ASP A 93 -2.48 -25.93 21.16
CA ASP A 93 -1.99 -24.61 21.53
C ASP A 93 -0.69 -24.28 20.80
N ARG A 94 0.21 -25.27 20.63
CA ARG A 94 1.40 -25.14 19.79
C ARG A 94 1.08 -25.09 18.29
N ALA A 95 -0.03 -25.69 17.86
CA ALA A 95 -0.49 -25.61 16.48
C ALA A 95 -1.05 -24.22 16.11
N ALA A 96 -1.74 -23.54 17.03
CA ALA A 96 -2.40 -22.26 16.80
C ALA A 96 -1.52 -21.18 16.10
N PRO A 97 -0.27 -20.89 16.53
CA PRO A 97 0.58 -19.91 15.84
C PRO A 97 0.99 -20.36 14.43
N MET A 98 1.16 -21.67 14.22
CA MET A 98 1.46 -22.22 12.89
C MET A 98 0.27 -22.09 11.95
N VAL A 99 -0.95 -22.41 12.41
CA VAL A 99 -2.20 -22.18 11.66
C VAL A 99 -2.32 -20.69 11.31
N HIS A 100 -2.12 -19.79 12.28
CA HIS A 100 -2.21 -18.36 12.05
C HIS A 100 -1.23 -17.89 10.95
N ARG A 101 0.04 -18.30 11.04
CA ARG A 101 1.07 -17.96 10.04
C ARG A 101 0.70 -18.46 8.65
N LEU A 102 0.25 -19.71 8.54
CA LEU A 102 -0.14 -20.32 7.27
C LEU A 102 -1.44 -19.71 6.72
N TYR A 103 -2.36 -19.28 7.59
CA TYR A 103 -3.55 -18.55 7.19
C TYR A 103 -3.19 -17.18 6.59
N GLN A 104 -2.23 -16.45 7.20
CA GLN A 104 -1.73 -15.20 6.61
C GLN A 104 -1.09 -15.43 5.25
N LEU A 105 -0.32 -16.51 5.09
CA LEU A 105 0.22 -16.91 3.79
C LEU A 105 -0.91 -17.16 2.78
N TYR A 106 -1.92 -17.96 3.13
CA TYR A 106 -3.08 -18.22 2.28
C TYR A 106 -3.80 -16.93 1.88
N VAL A 107 -4.09 -16.04 2.83
CA VAL A 107 -4.77 -14.75 2.58
C VAL A 107 -3.96 -13.85 1.66
N ASN A 108 -2.64 -13.90 1.74
CA ASN A 108 -1.76 -13.13 0.85
C ASN A 108 -1.69 -13.76 -0.54
N VAL A 109 -1.53 -15.08 -0.63
CA VAL A 109 -1.42 -15.80 -1.90
C VAL A 109 -2.72 -15.73 -2.70
N ARG A 110 -3.90 -15.92 -2.06
CA ARG A 110 -5.19 -15.95 -2.77
C ARG A 110 -5.54 -14.66 -3.52
N ARG A 111 -4.87 -13.54 -3.19
CA ARG A 111 -5.06 -12.24 -3.85
C ARG A 111 -4.38 -12.17 -5.22
N PHE A 112 -3.44 -13.07 -5.50
CA PHE A 112 -2.75 -13.14 -6.77
C PHE A 112 -3.55 -13.94 -7.80
N PRO A 113 -3.41 -13.64 -9.10
CA PRO A 113 -3.88 -14.51 -10.18
C PRO A 113 -3.14 -15.85 -10.14
N ALA A 114 -3.74 -16.89 -10.73
CA ALA A 114 -3.25 -18.28 -10.62
C ALA A 114 -1.76 -18.43 -10.95
N GLU A 115 -1.30 -17.83 -12.05
CA GLU A 115 0.10 -17.83 -12.50
C GLU A 115 1.08 -17.30 -11.44
N ILE A 116 0.67 -16.27 -10.68
CA ILE A 116 1.53 -15.63 -9.66
C ILE A 116 1.41 -16.32 -8.30
N ARG A 117 0.30 -17.05 -8.06
CA ARG A 117 0.14 -17.85 -6.84
C ARG A 117 1.22 -18.92 -6.74
N GLU A 118 1.53 -19.59 -7.85
CA GLU A 118 2.57 -20.61 -7.90
C GLU A 118 3.93 -20.03 -7.51
N ALA A 119 4.33 -18.89 -8.09
CA ALA A 119 5.58 -18.22 -7.71
C ALA A 119 5.58 -17.78 -6.23
N ALA A 120 4.46 -17.26 -5.72
CA ALA A 120 4.36 -16.84 -4.32
C ALA A 120 4.48 -18.03 -3.34
N ILE A 121 3.90 -19.18 -3.68
CA ILE A 121 4.01 -20.44 -2.94
C ILE A 121 5.43 -21.00 -3.05
N GLY A 122 6.00 -21.06 -4.26
CA GLY A 122 7.36 -21.52 -4.52
C GLY A 122 8.40 -20.72 -3.76
N ARG A 123 8.23 -19.38 -3.67
CA ARG A 123 9.05 -18.53 -2.80
C ARG A 123 8.99 -18.97 -1.33
N TYR A 124 7.82 -19.33 -0.83
CA TYR A 124 7.67 -19.80 0.56
C TYR A 124 8.33 -21.17 0.77
N GLN A 125 8.12 -22.11 -0.16
CA GLN A 125 8.77 -23.42 -0.15
C GLN A 125 10.30 -23.31 -0.18
N ALA A 126 10.84 -22.46 -1.07
CA ALA A 126 12.29 -22.21 -1.15
C ALA A 126 12.84 -21.66 0.17
N ASN A 127 12.13 -20.74 0.84
CA ASN A 127 12.53 -20.22 2.15
C ASN A 127 12.59 -21.30 3.25
N LEU A 128 11.63 -22.23 3.25
CA LEU A 128 11.64 -23.36 4.18
C LEU A 128 12.81 -24.30 3.90
N ALA A 129 13.02 -24.65 2.63
CA ALA A 129 14.13 -25.50 2.20
C ALA A 129 15.50 -24.87 2.52
N ILE A 130 15.68 -23.57 2.30
CA ILE A 130 16.88 -22.81 2.68
C ILE A 130 17.09 -22.89 4.20
N SER A 131 16.02 -22.76 4.99
CA SER A 131 16.10 -22.82 6.45
C SER A 131 16.49 -24.21 6.96
N TRP A 132 16.12 -25.29 6.26
CA TRP A 132 16.56 -26.65 6.57
C TRP A 132 17.99 -26.90 6.12
N ALA A 133 18.33 -26.61 4.86
CA ALA A 133 19.69 -26.77 4.33
C ALA A 133 20.72 -26.00 5.16
N ARG A 134 20.37 -24.79 5.64
CA ARG A 134 21.23 -24.01 6.55
C ARG A 134 21.42 -24.69 7.91
N ARG A 135 20.39 -25.36 8.45
CA ARG A 135 20.51 -26.10 9.72
C ARG A 135 21.37 -27.35 9.55
N GLU A 136 21.20 -28.08 8.46
CA GLU A 136 22.03 -29.23 8.10
C GLU A 136 23.49 -28.80 7.94
N LEU A 137 23.75 -27.73 7.17
CA LEU A 137 25.10 -27.21 6.93
C LEU A 137 25.82 -26.80 8.21
N ARG A 138 25.08 -26.33 9.21
CA ARG A 138 25.64 -25.96 10.52
C ARG A 138 25.97 -27.14 11.42
N ARG A 139 25.34 -28.29 11.20
CA ARG A 139 25.55 -29.51 11.99
C ARG A 139 26.57 -30.44 11.36
N SER A 140 26.78 -30.31 10.05
CA SER A 140 27.74 -31.13 9.30
C SER A 140 29.18 -30.67 9.56
N GLU A 141 29.99 -31.61 10.03
CA GLU A 141 31.44 -31.46 10.21
C GLU A 141 32.22 -31.92 8.96
N ASP A 142 31.64 -32.84 8.17
CA ASP A 142 32.27 -33.40 6.97
C ASP A 142 32.42 -32.33 5.86
N PRO A 143 33.65 -32.02 5.42
CA PRO A 143 33.87 -31.08 4.32
C PRO A 143 33.12 -31.42 3.03
N ALA A 144 32.98 -32.71 2.69
CA ALA A 144 32.31 -33.14 1.46
C ALA A 144 30.80 -32.89 1.53
N GLU A 145 30.15 -33.28 2.65
CA GLU A 145 28.75 -32.96 2.91
C GLU A 145 28.49 -31.45 2.96
N ARG A 146 29.35 -30.67 3.63
CA ARG A 146 29.25 -29.20 3.67
C ARG A 146 29.31 -28.58 2.28
N LYS A 147 30.17 -29.08 1.39
CA LYS A 147 30.23 -28.65 -0.02
C LYS A 147 28.91 -28.93 -0.74
N ARG A 148 28.40 -30.17 -0.64
CA ARG A 148 27.11 -30.57 -1.24
C ARG A 148 25.95 -29.71 -0.74
N LEU A 149 25.89 -29.44 0.57
CA LEU A 149 24.86 -28.60 1.18
C LEU A 149 24.96 -27.15 0.73
N THR A 150 26.17 -26.63 0.55
CA THR A 150 26.42 -25.29 0.00
C THR A 150 25.93 -25.17 -1.44
N GLU A 151 26.21 -26.17 -2.29
CA GLU A 151 25.70 -26.22 -3.67
C GLU A 151 24.17 -26.31 -3.72
N ARG A 152 23.57 -27.14 -2.86
CA ARG A 152 22.11 -27.22 -2.70
C ARG A 152 21.52 -25.87 -2.30
N LEU A 153 22.16 -25.20 -1.34
CA LEU A 153 21.75 -23.88 -0.85
C LEU A 153 21.82 -22.82 -1.96
N ALA A 154 22.86 -22.83 -2.79
CA ALA A 154 22.97 -21.93 -3.94
C ALA A 154 21.80 -22.12 -4.94
N LYS A 155 21.43 -23.37 -5.24
CA LYS A 155 20.28 -23.69 -6.09
C LYS A 155 18.96 -23.16 -5.50
N LEU A 156 18.74 -23.38 -4.20
CA LEU A 156 17.53 -22.91 -3.52
C LEU A 156 17.43 -21.38 -3.45
N ILE A 157 18.54 -20.68 -3.20
CA ILE A 157 18.59 -19.20 -3.22
C ILE A 157 18.25 -18.68 -4.62
N THR A 158 18.77 -19.35 -5.65
CA THR A 158 18.49 -19.02 -7.06
C THR A 158 16.99 -19.15 -7.35
N GLN A 159 16.37 -20.28 -6.99
CA GLN A 159 14.92 -20.50 -7.14
C GLN A 159 14.11 -19.45 -6.36
N GLN A 160 14.49 -19.17 -5.12
CA GLN A 160 13.83 -18.12 -4.32
C GLN A 160 13.90 -16.76 -5.02
N PHE A 161 15.07 -16.40 -5.56
CA PHE A 161 15.25 -15.14 -6.27
C PHE A 161 14.34 -15.06 -7.49
N ASP A 162 14.27 -16.12 -8.29
CA ASP A 162 13.45 -16.15 -9.50
C ASP A 162 11.95 -16.02 -9.14
N HIS A 163 11.49 -16.70 -8.10
CA HIS A 163 10.12 -16.53 -7.59
C HIS A 163 9.84 -15.12 -7.03
N GLU A 164 10.80 -14.52 -6.30
CA GLU A 164 10.72 -13.12 -5.84
C GLU A 164 10.58 -12.16 -7.03
N GLN A 165 11.37 -12.39 -8.08
CA GLN A 165 11.37 -11.60 -9.30
C GLN A 165 10.00 -11.66 -10.00
N THR A 166 9.45 -12.86 -10.20
CA THR A 166 8.11 -13.03 -10.82
C THR A 166 7.02 -12.28 -10.06
N VAL A 167 7.00 -12.37 -8.74
CA VAL A 167 6.01 -11.65 -7.91
C VAL A 167 6.20 -10.12 -8.04
N LYS A 168 7.45 -9.64 -8.05
CA LYS A 168 7.76 -8.21 -8.20
C LYS A 168 7.40 -7.66 -9.57
N GLU A 169 7.65 -8.41 -10.64
CA GLU A 169 7.24 -8.03 -12.00
C GLU A 169 5.71 -7.93 -12.12
N TYR A 170 4.97 -8.82 -11.45
CA TYR A 170 3.51 -8.68 -11.36
C TYR A 170 3.07 -7.43 -10.57
N GLU A 171 3.73 -7.09 -9.46
CA GLU A 171 3.46 -5.85 -8.72
C GLU A 171 3.66 -4.62 -9.63
N VAL A 172 4.73 -4.59 -10.43
CA VAL A 172 4.97 -3.55 -11.44
C VAL A 172 3.81 -3.46 -12.44
N LYS A 173 3.36 -4.59 -13.00
CA LYS A 173 2.22 -4.62 -13.94
C LYS A 173 0.95 -4.08 -13.30
N ARG A 174 0.66 -4.48 -12.07
CA ARG A 174 -0.52 -4.01 -11.31
C ARG A 174 -0.47 -2.52 -11.03
N TYR A 175 0.69 -1.99 -10.62
CA TYR A 175 0.85 -0.54 -10.43
C TYR A 175 0.70 0.24 -11.73
N ALA A 176 1.24 -0.27 -12.84
CA ALA A 176 1.08 0.34 -14.16
C ALA A 176 -0.39 0.42 -14.56
N GLN A 177 -1.14 -0.68 -14.41
CA GLN A 177 -2.58 -0.69 -14.65
C GLN A 177 -3.31 0.32 -13.77
N ARG A 178 -3.00 0.36 -12.46
CA ARG A 178 -3.64 1.29 -11.54
C ARG A 178 -3.38 2.76 -11.88
N VAL A 179 -2.17 3.08 -12.35
CA VAL A 179 -1.82 4.42 -12.84
C VAL A 179 -2.67 4.79 -14.06
N VAL A 180 -2.86 3.87 -15.00
CA VAL A 180 -3.71 4.08 -16.18
C VAL A 180 -5.16 4.31 -15.77
N GLU A 181 -5.72 3.45 -14.91
CA GLU A 181 -7.09 3.58 -14.40
C GLU A 181 -7.32 4.91 -13.68
N LEU A 182 -6.42 5.31 -12.77
CA LEU A 182 -6.54 6.57 -12.05
C LEU A 182 -6.34 7.79 -12.94
N SER A 183 -5.43 7.73 -13.91
CA SER A 183 -5.27 8.81 -14.88
C SER A 183 -6.52 8.96 -15.74
N ALA A 184 -7.12 7.86 -16.18
CA ALA A 184 -8.39 7.86 -16.91
C ALA A 184 -9.55 8.38 -16.04
N GLU A 185 -9.62 7.99 -14.75
CA GLU A 185 -10.59 8.53 -13.80
C GLU A 185 -10.46 10.06 -13.67
N VAL A 186 -9.23 10.57 -13.52
CA VAL A 186 -8.94 12.01 -13.44
C VAL A 186 -9.37 12.75 -14.71
N GLU A 187 -9.10 12.20 -15.90
CA GLU A 187 -9.53 12.82 -17.17
C GLU A 187 -11.04 12.73 -17.39
N GLN A 188 -11.66 11.61 -17.03
CA GLN A 188 -13.11 11.45 -17.08
C GLN A 188 -13.81 12.45 -16.16
N LEU A 189 -13.25 12.68 -14.97
CA LEU A 189 -13.72 13.70 -14.04
C LEU A 189 -13.63 15.10 -14.69
N ARG A 190 -12.47 15.46 -15.26
CA ARG A 190 -12.29 16.77 -15.94
C ARG A 190 -13.30 17.01 -17.05
N THR A 191 -13.46 16.02 -17.94
CA THR A 191 -14.32 16.12 -19.13
C THR A 191 -15.81 16.07 -18.80
N ASN A 192 -16.20 15.22 -17.85
CA ASN A 192 -17.60 14.96 -17.52
C ASN A 192 -18.05 15.62 -16.20
N ARG A 193 -17.39 16.70 -15.76
CA ARG A 193 -17.64 17.37 -14.48
C ARG A 193 -19.13 17.60 -14.21
N SER A 194 -19.84 18.21 -15.17
CA SER A 194 -21.27 18.53 -15.03
C SER A 194 -22.13 17.29 -14.85
N GLN A 195 -21.85 16.22 -15.59
CA GLN A 195 -22.56 14.94 -15.48
C GLN A 195 -22.30 14.28 -14.12
N VAL A 196 -21.05 14.22 -13.67
CA VAL A 196 -20.68 13.63 -12.37
C VAL A 196 -21.33 14.38 -11.21
N ILE A 197 -21.40 15.72 -11.29
CA ILE A 197 -22.12 16.55 -10.32
C ILE A 197 -23.61 16.19 -10.35
N ALA A 198 -24.24 16.09 -11.52
CA ALA A 198 -25.66 15.73 -11.65
C ALA A 198 -25.97 14.34 -11.08
N GLU A 199 -25.18 13.32 -11.41
CA GLU A 199 -25.33 11.96 -10.88
C GLU A 199 -25.13 11.91 -9.36
N ARG A 200 -24.19 12.70 -8.83
CA ARG A 200 -23.97 12.80 -7.39
C ARG A 200 -25.13 13.51 -6.69
N MET A 201 -25.66 14.57 -7.28
CA MET A 201 -26.88 15.23 -6.81
C MET A 201 -28.06 14.27 -6.77
N GLN A 202 -28.29 13.52 -7.84
CA GLN A 202 -29.35 12.52 -7.91
C GLN A 202 -29.21 11.48 -6.79
N ARG A 203 -28.00 10.93 -6.57
CA ARG A 203 -27.74 9.97 -5.49
C ARG A 203 -27.96 10.54 -4.08
N LEU A 204 -27.61 11.80 -3.85
CA LEU A 204 -27.77 12.45 -2.54
C LEU A 204 -29.24 12.74 -2.22
N LEU A 205 -30.01 13.13 -3.24
CA LEU A 205 -31.44 13.43 -3.13
C LEU A 205 -32.32 12.18 -3.16
N ALA A 206 -31.82 11.05 -3.66
CA ALA A 206 -32.53 9.79 -3.65
C ALA A 206 -32.98 9.43 -2.21
N PRO A 207 -34.18 8.86 -2.06
CA PRO A 207 -34.62 8.35 -0.77
C PRO A 207 -33.61 7.31 -0.27
N PRO A 208 -33.32 7.26 1.04
CA PRO A 208 -32.47 6.20 1.56
C PRO A 208 -33.09 4.85 1.18
N PRO A 209 -32.29 3.86 0.75
CA PRO A 209 -32.82 2.54 0.44
C PRO A 209 -33.60 2.02 1.64
N THR A 210 -34.81 1.53 1.40
CA THR A 210 -35.67 0.97 2.46
C THR A 210 -34.93 -0.15 3.18
N THR A 211 -35.04 -0.17 4.50
CA THR A 211 -34.25 -1.03 5.39
C THR A 211 -34.38 -2.52 5.10
N SER A 212 -35.43 -2.98 4.42
CA SER A 212 -35.63 -4.39 4.05
C SER A 212 -34.63 -4.91 3.02
N SER A 213 -34.00 -4.02 2.24
CA SER A 213 -33.06 -4.39 1.16
C SER A 213 -31.59 -4.15 1.51
N ARG A 214 -31.30 -3.56 2.68
CA ARG A 214 -29.92 -3.30 3.07
C ARG A 214 -29.34 -4.62 3.60
N PRO A 215 -28.41 -5.29 2.89
CA PRO A 215 -27.74 -6.46 3.43
C PRO A 215 -27.20 -6.05 4.80
N ALA A 216 -27.51 -6.84 5.84
CA ALA A 216 -27.27 -6.52 7.24
C ALA A 216 -25.95 -5.77 7.36
N ALA A 217 -26.03 -4.44 7.48
CA ALA A 217 -24.87 -3.59 7.27
C ALA A 217 -23.86 -4.03 8.31
N HIS A 218 -22.77 -4.68 7.87
CA HIS A 218 -21.75 -5.14 8.79
C HIS A 218 -21.46 -3.97 9.72
N PRO A 219 -21.64 -4.15 11.05
CA PRO A 219 -21.48 -3.06 12.00
C PRO A 219 -20.15 -2.42 11.62
N PRO A 220 -20.16 -1.11 11.30
CA PRO A 220 -19.00 -0.53 10.67
C PRO A 220 -17.83 -0.85 11.58
N SER A 221 -16.83 -1.55 11.04
CA SER A 221 -15.74 -2.16 11.81
C SER A 221 -14.78 -1.08 12.34
N PHE A 222 -15.34 -0.10 13.03
CA PHE A 222 -14.70 0.87 13.89
C PHE A 222 -14.44 0.28 15.28
N ALA A 223 -14.69 -1.02 15.49
CA ALA A 223 -14.12 -1.83 16.56
C ALA A 223 -12.58 -1.95 16.48
N GLY A 224 -11.93 -1.02 15.78
CA GLY A 224 -10.50 -0.80 15.90
C GLY A 224 -10.13 -0.42 17.33
N ARG A 225 -8.85 -0.63 17.64
CA ARG A 225 -8.25 -0.27 18.93
C ARG A 225 -8.62 1.18 19.31
N PRO A 226 -8.89 1.46 20.60
CA PRO A 226 -9.08 2.83 21.06
C PRO A 226 -7.91 3.71 20.64
N LEU A 227 -8.22 4.99 20.39
CA LEU A 227 -7.17 5.96 20.12
C LEU A 227 -6.31 6.11 21.37
N THR A 228 -5.00 6.14 21.19
CA THR A 228 -4.11 6.48 22.30
C THR A 228 -4.33 7.94 22.71
N PRO A 229 -3.92 8.34 23.92
CA PRO A 229 -3.99 9.74 24.35
C PRO A 229 -3.28 10.69 23.37
N GLU A 230 -2.11 10.31 22.85
CA GLU A 230 -1.35 11.12 21.89
C GLU A 230 -2.12 11.27 20.56
N GLN A 231 -2.72 10.18 20.07
CA GLN A 231 -3.55 10.21 18.86
C GLN A 231 -4.79 11.09 19.04
N THR A 232 -5.38 11.07 20.24
CA THR A 232 -6.53 11.91 20.58
C THR A 232 -6.14 13.38 20.64
N ALA A 233 -5.02 13.71 21.27
CA ALA A 233 -4.48 15.06 21.32
C ALA A 233 -4.15 15.58 19.92
N GLU A 234 -3.52 14.75 19.09
CA GLU A 234 -3.21 15.06 17.69
C GLU A 234 -4.47 15.42 16.88
N VAL A 235 -5.51 14.58 16.94
CA VAL A 235 -6.76 14.83 16.18
C VAL A 235 -7.48 16.07 16.71
N THR A 236 -7.48 16.27 18.02
CA THR A 236 -8.04 17.47 18.66
C THR A 236 -7.31 18.74 18.22
N ALA A 237 -5.97 18.72 18.19
CA ALA A 237 -5.18 19.86 17.74
C ALA A 237 -5.41 20.16 16.25
N PHE A 238 -5.45 19.13 15.41
CA PHE A 238 -5.75 19.26 13.98
C PHE A 238 -7.13 19.86 13.73
N THR A 239 -8.17 19.35 14.40
CA THR A 239 -9.53 19.87 14.24
C THR A 239 -9.64 21.31 14.74
N ARG A 240 -8.98 21.67 15.84
CA ARG A 240 -8.94 23.05 16.34
C ARG A 240 -8.35 24.01 15.31
N GLN A 241 -7.24 23.63 14.66
CA GLN A 241 -6.54 24.48 13.71
C GLN A 241 -7.29 24.59 12.37
N TYR A 242 -7.72 23.46 11.80
CA TYR A 242 -8.18 23.40 10.42
C TYR A 242 -9.69 23.27 10.26
N MET A 243 -10.41 22.89 11.32
CA MET A 243 -11.86 22.58 11.29
C MET A 243 -12.57 23.08 12.57
N PRO A 244 -12.54 24.38 12.86
CA PRO A 244 -12.97 24.92 14.16
C PRO A 244 -14.42 24.56 14.53
N GLU A 245 -15.34 24.50 13.55
CA GLU A 245 -16.72 24.07 13.82
C GLU A 245 -16.81 22.61 14.26
N LEU A 246 -16.02 21.72 13.62
CA LEU A 246 -15.95 20.32 14.03
C LEU A 246 -15.30 20.18 15.41
N HIS A 247 -14.34 21.04 15.73
CA HIS A 247 -13.73 21.09 17.06
C HIS A 247 -14.74 21.50 18.14
N ARG A 248 -15.55 22.55 17.89
CA ARG A 248 -16.64 22.94 18.81
C ARG A 248 -17.65 21.81 19.01
N GLN A 249 -18.03 21.12 17.93
CA GLN A 249 -18.89 19.94 18.00
C GLN A 249 -18.26 18.81 18.82
N LEU A 250 -16.95 18.57 18.66
CA LEU A 250 -16.22 17.60 19.46
C LEU A 250 -16.22 17.97 20.94
N GLN A 251 -15.95 19.24 21.30
CA GLN A 251 -15.99 19.71 22.69
C GLN A 251 -17.39 19.53 23.31
N LYS A 252 -18.44 19.85 22.56
CA LYS A 252 -19.82 19.62 23.00
C LYS A 252 -20.11 18.14 23.20
N LEU A 253 -19.75 17.30 22.23
CA LEU A 253 -19.93 15.84 22.35
C LEU A 253 -19.09 15.24 23.49
N GLN A 254 -17.92 15.77 23.80
CA GLN A 254 -17.13 15.28 24.93
C GLN A 254 -17.85 15.47 26.27
N LYS A 255 -18.62 16.57 26.41
CA LYS A 255 -19.45 16.85 27.59
C LYS A 255 -20.74 16.02 27.57
N ASP A 256 -21.45 16.03 26.45
CA ASP A 256 -22.80 15.47 26.35
C ASP A 256 -22.81 13.94 26.15
N ASN A 257 -21.86 13.42 25.37
CA ASN A 257 -21.78 12.00 24.97
C ASN A 257 -20.34 11.59 24.59
N PRO A 258 -19.48 11.22 25.56
CA PRO A 258 -18.07 10.94 25.30
C PRO A 258 -17.82 9.75 24.38
N ALA A 259 -18.74 8.77 24.37
CA ALA A 259 -18.68 7.64 23.43
C ALA A 259 -18.81 8.12 21.97
N ARG A 260 -19.75 9.02 21.69
CA ARG A 260 -19.94 9.61 20.37
C ARG A 260 -18.78 10.53 19.96
N ALA A 261 -18.19 11.27 20.90
CA ALA A 261 -16.98 12.04 20.66
C ALA A 261 -15.81 11.13 20.23
N THR A 262 -15.62 10.00 20.92
CA THR A 262 -14.58 9.02 20.60
C THR A 262 -14.75 8.45 19.19
N LEU A 263 -15.99 8.14 18.79
CA LEU A 263 -16.28 7.68 17.43
C LEU A 263 -15.97 8.75 16.38
N LEU A 264 -16.28 10.02 16.67
CA LEU A 264 -16.00 11.13 15.76
C LEU A 264 -14.47 11.34 15.60
N LEU A 265 -13.71 11.30 16.69
CA LEU A 265 -12.24 11.37 16.66
C LEU A 265 -11.66 10.23 15.81
N ARG A 266 -12.15 8.98 15.99
CA ARG A 266 -11.74 7.84 15.17
C ARG A 266 -12.02 8.05 13.69
N ARG A 267 -13.15 8.68 13.35
CA ARG A 267 -13.53 8.97 11.96
C ARG A 267 -12.67 10.06 11.32
N VAL A 268 -12.20 11.03 12.10
CA VAL A 268 -11.34 12.13 11.61
C VAL A 268 -9.88 11.69 11.50
N ARG A 269 -9.40 10.77 12.35
CA ARG A 269 -7.99 10.35 12.36
C ARG A 269 -7.42 9.97 10.98
N PRO A 270 -8.08 9.18 10.11
CA PRO A 270 -7.55 8.87 8.78
C PRO A 270 -7.29 10.11 7.92
N LEU A 271 -8.07 11.18 8.08
CA LEU A 271 -7.80 12.46 7.42
C LEU A 271 -6.50 13.07 7.94
N VAL A 272 -6.32 13.15 9.27
CA VAL A 272 -5.11 13.72 9.88
C VAL A 272 -3.84 13.01 9.40
N VAL A 273 -3.86 11.68 9.41
CA VAL A 273 -2.73 10.85 8.96
C VAL A 273 -2.41 11.09 7.48
N ARG A 274 -3.42 11.22 6.61
CA ARG A 274 -3.21 11.51 5.18
C ARG A 274 -2.72 12.94 4.95
N ALA A 275 -3.39 13.91 5.57
CA ALA A 275 -3.11 15.34 5.42
C ALA A 275 -1.63 15.66 5.76
N ARG A 276 -1.07 15.02 6.79
CA ARG A 276 0.36 15.18 7.16
C ARG A 276 1.34 14.75 6.07
N ARG A 277 0.97 13.78 5.23
CA ARG A 277 1.82 13.27 4.14
C ARG A 277 1.69 14.08 2.86
N TYR A 278 0.68 14.94 2.76
CA TYR A 278 0.46 15.77 1.59
C TYR A 278 1.30 17.06 1.66
N PRO A 279 1.78 17.56 0.50
CA PRO A 279 2.22 18.93 0.34
C PRO A 279 1.14 19.93 0.79
N SER A 280 1.52 21.16 1.13
CA SER A 280 0.61 22.19 1.67
C SER A 280 -0.66 22.37 0.82
N GLU A 281 -0.52 22.58 -0.48
CA GLU A 281 -1.65 22.80 -1.40
C GLU A 281 -2.62 21.61 -1.42
N VAL A 282 -2.10 20.38 -1.54
CA VAL A 282 -2.91 19.16 -1.57
C VAL A 282 -3.53 18.86 -0.20
N ARG A 283 -2.83 19.22 0.88
CA ARG A 283 -3.32 19.10 2.26
C ARG A 283 -4.52 19.99 2.48
N GLU A 284 -4.46 21.24 2.05
CA GLU A 284 -5.56 22.20 2.13
C GLU A 284 -6.77 21.70 1.34
N ALA A 285 -6.57 21.29 0.07
CA ALA A 285 -7.65 20.70 -0.73
C ALA A 285 -8.27 19.46 -0.07
N ALA A 286 -7.47 18.56 0.52
CA ALA A 286 -7.98 17.39 1.21
C ALA A 286 -8.80 17.72 2.46
N ILE A 287 -8.40 18.77 3.20
CA ILE A 287 -9.13 19.31 4.35
C ILE A 287 -10.44 19.93 3.91
N ASP A 288 -10.42 20.79 2.90
CA ASP A 288 -11.60 21.50 2.41
C ASP A 288 -12.60 20.56 1.76
N ARG A 289 -12.13 19.55 1.03
CA ARG A 289 -12.95 18.41 0.60
C ARG A 289 -13.69 17.77 1.78
N HIS A 290 -13.02 17.57 2.92
CA HIS A 290 -13.67 16.98 4.08
C HIS A 290 -14.70 17.92 4.71
N LYS A 291 -14.41 19.22 4.77
CA LYS A 291 -15.39 20.24 5.19
C LYS A 291 -16.62 20.22 4.28
N MET A 292 -16.44 20.20 2.96
CA MET A 292 -17.54 20.13 2.00
C MET A 292 -18.39 18.88 2.19
N ASN A 293 -17.79 17.72 2.46
CA ASN A 293 -18.55 16.51 2.78
C ASN A 293 -19.49 16.71 3.99
N ILE A 294 -19.00 17.35 5.06
CA ILE A 294 -19.82 17.63 6.26
C ILE A 294 -20.98 18.55 5.88
N SER A 295 -20.69 19.65 5.17
CA SER A 295 -21.71 20.60 4.72
C SER A 295 -22.75 19.97 3.80
N ILE A 296 -22.34 19.09 2.89
CA ILE A 296 -23.23 18.34 2.00
C ILE A 296 -24.20 17.47 2.80
N PHE A 297 -23.71 16.70 3.78
CA PHE A 297 -24.59 15.87 4.61
C PHE A 297 -25.55 16.70 5.47
N ALA A 298 -25.10 17.87 5.97
CA ALA A 298 -25.97 18.80 6.67
C ALA A 298 -27.09 19.32 5.75
N ALA A 299 -26.73 19.82 4.57
CA ALA A 299 -27.68 20.33 3.57
C ALA A 299 -28.69 19.26 3.13
N VAL A 300 -28.25 18.02 2.87
CA VAL A 300 -29.16 16.90 2.55
C VAL A 300 -30.13 16.63 3.71
N GLY A 301 -29.66 16.69 4.95
CA GLY A 301 -30.51 16.57 6.13
C GLY A 301 -31.58 17.65 6.21
N GLU A 302 -31.23 18.90 5.93
CA GLU A 302 -32.17 20.03 5.91
C GLU A 302 -33.19 19.93 4.76
N ILE A 303 -32.74 19.56 3.56
CA ILE A 303 -33.61 19.34 2.38
C ILE A 303 -34.69 18.30 2.68
N ARG A 304 -34.32 17.23 3.40
CA ARG A 304 -35.25 16.13 3.74
C ARG A 304 -36.27 16.52 4.81
N ARG A 305 -35.96 17.49 5.67
CA ARG A 305 -36.85 17.96 6.75
C ARG A 305 -37.71 19.16 6.35
N THR A 306 -37.32 19.87 5.29
CA THR A 306 -38.02 21.08 4.86
C THR A 306 -39.25 20.72 4.03
N GLU A 307 -40.41 21.20 4.47
CA GLU A 307 -41.69 21.04 3.77
C GLU A 307 -41.96 22.20 2.78
N ASP A 308 -41.40 23.38 3.04
CA ASP A 308 -41.51 24.55 2.15
C ASP A 308 -40.80 24.31 0.81
N PRO A 309 -41.53 24.28 -0.32
CA PRO A 309 -40.95 23.99 -1.64
C PRO A 309 -39.94 25.07 -2.09
N ALA A 310 -40.17 26.35 -1.79
CA ALA A 310 -39.27 27.42 -2.20
C ALA A 310 -37.94 27.36 -1.43
N LYS A 311 -38.01 27.13 -0.12
CA LYS A 311 -36.82 26.89 0.71
C LYS A 311 -36.08 25.62 0.28
N LYS A 312 -36.81 24.55 -0.03
CA LYS A 312 -36.23 23.28 -0.50
C LYS A 312 -35.49 23.46 -1.82
N GLU A 313 -36.04 24.20 -2.78
CA GLU A 313 -35.38 24.51 -4.04
C GLU A 313 -34.09 25.32 -3.82
N LYS A 314 -34.13 26.34 -2.94
CA LYS A 314 -32.94 27.11 -2.56
C LYS A 314 -31.85 26.22 -1.95
N LEU A 315 -32.21 25.31 -1.06
CA LEU A 315 -31.28 24.35 -0.47
C LEU A 315 -30.69 23.38 -1.52
N ILE A 316 -31.49 22.93 -2.49
CA ILE A 316 -31.01 22.08 -3.60
C ILE A 316 -29.98 22.82 -4.47
N ARG A 317 -30.21 24.11 -4.76
CA ARG A 317 -29.23 24.94 -5.47
C ARG A 317 -27.92 25.07 -4.67
N GLY A 318 -28.01 25.37 -3.38
CA GLY A 318 -26.84 25.42 -2.49
C GLY A 318 -26.10 24.08 -2.38
N LEU A 319 -26.83 22.96 -2.34
CA LEU A 319 -26.24 21.63 -2.36
C LEU A 319 -25.44 21.39 -3.66
N ARG A 320 -25.96 21.84 -4.81
CA ARG A 320 -25.25 21.73 -6.10
C ARG A 320 -23.92 22.48 -6.07
N GLU A 321 -23.90 23.70 -5.51
CA GLU A 321 -22.66 24.47 -5.36
C GLU A 321 -21.65 23.79 -4.42
N LEU A 322 -22.12 23.22 -3.30
CA LEU A 322 -21.25 22.47 -2.38
C LEU A 322 -20.65 21.24 -3.06
N VAL A 323 -21.43 20.51 -3.85
CA VAL A 323 -20.97 19.35 -4.61
C VAL A 323 -19.96 19.76 -5.69
N ALA A 324 -20.18 20.90 -6.37
CA ALA A 324 -19.23 21.45 -7.34
C ALA A 324 -17.90 21.85 -6.67
N LYS A 325 -17.94 22.57 -5.55
CA LYS A 325 -16.72 22.93 -4.79
C LYS A 325 -15.99 21.69 -4.29
N GLN A 326 -16.72 20.70 -3.79
CA GLN A 326 -16.11 19.44 -3.37
C GLN A 326 -15.35 18.79 -4.53
N PHE A 327 -15.94 18.77 -5.72
CA PHE A 327 -15.32 18.22 -6.91
C PHE A 327 -14.00 18.93 -7.23
N ASP A 328 -14.00 20.26 -7.16
CA ASP A 328 -12.82 21.08 -7.43
C ASP A 328 -11.69 20.81 -6.41
N TYR A 329 -12.02 20.48 -5.15
CA TYR A 329 -11.06 20.03 -4.15
C TYR A 329 -10.65 18.55 -4.27
N ASP A 330 -11.51 17.70 -4.82
CA ASP A 330 -11.21 16.28 -5.08
C ASP A 330 -10.14 16.12 -6.16
N GLN A 331 -10.19 16.97 -7.18
CA GLN A 331 -9.31 16.95 -8.35
C GLN A 331 -7.80 17.00 -8.02
N PRO A 332 -7.27 18.02 -7.31
CA PRO A 332 -5.83 18.09 -7.00
C PRO A 332 -5.36 16.95 -6.08
N VAL A 333 -6.24 16.44 -5.21
CA VAL A 333 -5.93 15.28 -4.35
C VAL A 333 -5.73 14.03 -5.21
N LYS A 334 -6.62 13.79 -6.18
CA LYS A 334 -6.54 12.64 -7.10
C LYS A 334 -5.36 12.72 -8.05
N GLU A 335 -5.04 13.92 -8.54
CA GLU A 335 -3.85 14.16 -9.36
C GLU A 335 -2.57 13.88 -8.57
N PHE A 336 -2.49 14.33 -7.32
CA PHE A 336 -1.35 14.05 -6.45
C PHE A 336 -1.21 12.55 -6.14
N GLU A 337 -2.32 11.85 -5.83
CA GLU A 337 -2.31 10.40 -5.62
C GLU A 337 -1.83 9.65 -6.86
N THR A 338 -2.24 10.09 -8.05
CA THR A 338 -1.78 9.55 -9.34
C THR A 338 -0.28 9.78 -9.54
N LYS A 339 0.22 10.98 -9.21
CA LYS A 339 1.65 11.31 -9.27
C LYS A 339 2.48 10.43 -8.32
N LEU A 340 2.02 10.22 -7.09
CA LEU A 340 2.70 9.36 -6.12
C LEU A 340 2.78 7.91 -6.61
N LEU A 341 1.70 7.39 -7.18
CA LEU A 341 1.70 6.04 -7.76
C LEU A 341 2.63 5.91 -8.97
N LYS A 342 2.74 6.95 -9.80
CA LYS A 342 3.72 7.00 -10.91
C LYS A 342 5.16 6.95 -10.38
N GLN A 343 5.46 7.66 -9.30
CA GLN A 343 6.78 7.61 -8.65
C GLN A 343 7.07 6.20 -8.08
N GLN A 344 6.14 5.63 -7.33
CA GLN A 344 6.27 4.26 -6.80
C GLN A 344 6.47 3.22 -7.90
N LEU A 345 5.77 3.36 -9.02
CA LEU A 345 5.93 2.50 -10.20
C LEU A 345 7.35 2.63 -10.79
N ALA A 346 7.86 3.85 -10.93
CA ALA A 346 9.21 4.09 -11.45
C ALA A 346 10.28 3.52 -10.52
N GLU A 347 10.16 3.74 -9.21
CA GLU A 347 11.06 3.18 -8.19
C GLU A 347 11.05 1.64 -8.22
N THR A 348 9.86 1.03 -8.26
CA THR A 348 9.74 -0.44 -8.27
C THR A 348 10.31 -1.03 -9.57
N LYS A 349 10.08 -0.38 -10.72
CA LYS A 349 10.71 -0.78 -12.01
C LYS A 349 12.23 -0.71 -11.93
N ALA A 350 12.77 0.39 -11.40
CA ALA A 350 14.22 0.55 -11.24
C ALA A 350 14.80 -0.50 -10.28
N GLU A 351 14.09 -0.83 -9.20
CA GLU A 351 14.49 -1.91 -8.28
C GLU A 351 14.52 -3.27 -8.99
N VAL A 352 13.48 -3.62 -9.75
CA VAL A 352 13.38 -4.88 -10.50
C VAL A 352 14.53 -5.01 -11.50
N GLU A 353 14.82 -3.95 -12.26
CA GLU A 353 15.93 -3.96 -13.24
C GLU A 353 17.31 -3.98 -12.58
N ARG A 354 17.51 -3.24 -11.48
CA ARG A 354 18.74 -3.32 -10.69
C ARG A 354 18.96 -4.74 -10.19
N ARG A 355 17.94 -5.37 -9.57
CA ARG A 355 18.03 -6.74 -9.08
C ARG A 355 18.33 -7.73 -10.20
N ARG A 356 17.78 -7.52 -11.40
CA ARG A 356 18.04 -8.36 -12.57
C ARG A 356 19.53 -8.32 -12.97
N ARG A 357 20.11 -7.12 -13.01
CA ARG A 357 21.55 -6.91 -13.28
C ARG A 357 22.42 -7.51 -12.18
N ASP A 358 22.04 -7.30 -10.93
CA ASP A 358 22.82 -7.69 -9.76
C ASP A 358 22.50 -9.12 -9.28
N ARG A 359 21.77 -9.92 -10.08
CA ARG A 359 21.25 -11.24 -9.67
C ARG A 359 22.35 -12.14 -9.10
N GLN A 360 23.46 -12.28 -9.83
CA GLN A 360 24.56 -13.16 -9.41
C GLN A 360 25.25 -12.67 -8.14
N GLN A 361 25.44 -11.36 -8.02
CA GLN A 361 26.00 -10.74 -6.83
C GLN A 361 25.09 -10.98 -5.62
N ILE A 362 23.78 -10.73 -5.74
CA ILE A 362 22.81 -10.94 -4.66
C ILE A 362 22.78 -12.42 -4.23
N ILE A 363 22.83 -13.36 -5.18
CA ILE A 363 22.87 -14.80 -4.88
C ILE A 363 24.16 -15.14 -4.13
N ALA A 364 25.31 -14.67 -4.59
CA ALA A 364 26.61 -14.90 -3.97
C ALA A 364 26.68 -14.33 -2.55
N GLU A 365 26.23 -13.10 -2.33
CA GLU A 365 26.17 -12.45 -1.01
C GLU A 365 25.27 -13.22 -0.04
N ARG A 366 24.08 -13.63 -0.49
CA ARG A 366 23.16 -14.44 0.32
C ARG A 366 23.78 -15.80 0.66
N LEU A 367 24.44 -16.44 -0.30
CA LEU A 367 25.12 -17.72 -0.10
C LEU A 367 26.24 -17.57 0.94
N ALA A 368 27.13 -16.60 0.77
CA ALA A 368 28.21 -16.31 1.71
C ALA A 368 27.67 -16.09 3.13
N ARG A 369 26.61 -15.30 3.27
CA ARG A 369 25.95 -15.03 4.57
C ARG A 369 25.38 -16.29 5.22
N PHE A 370 24.81 -17.22 4.44
CA PHE A 370 24.23 -18.43 5.01
C PHE A 370 25.25 -19.53 5.30
N SER A 371 26.35 -19.56 4.56
CA SER A 371 27.47 -20.48 4.75
C SER A 371 28.45 -20.03 5.84
N ALA A 372 28.40 -18.75 6.25
CA ALA A 372 29.24 -18.23 7.32
C ALA A 372 29.05 -19.01 8.64
N PRO A 373 30.15 -19.31 9.36
CA PRO A 373 30.07 -19.93 10.68
C PRO A 373 29.26 -19.05 11.64
N ARG A 374 28.62 -19.68 12.63
CA ARG A 374 27.92 -18.92 13.67
C ARG A 374 28.99 -18.15 14.45
N PRO A 375 28.83 -16.83 14.68
CA PRO A 375 29.71 -16.15 15.63
C PRO A 375 29.61 -16.89 16.96
N GLU A 376 30.76 -17.28 17.52
CA GLU A 376 30.82 -17.89 18.85
C GLU A 376 30.14 -16.93 19.82
N ALA A 377 29.20 -17.45 20.61
CA ALA A 377 28.52 -16.63 21.60
C ALA A 377 29.54 -16.30 22.69
N SER A 378 30.14 -15.11 22.60
CA SER A 378 31.01 -14.55 23.62
C SER A 378 30.26 -14.28 24.92
#